data_AF-G4YTA2-F1
#
_entry.id   AF-G4YTA2-F1
#
_cell.length_a   1.000
_cell.length_b   1.000
_cell.length_c   1.000
_cell.angle_alpha   90.00
_cell.angle_beta   90.00
_cell.angle_gamma   90.00
#
_symmetry.space_group_name_H-M   'P 1'
#
loop_
_entity.id
_entity.type
_entity.pdbx_description
1 polymer ?
#
loop_
_entity_poly.entity_id
_entity_poly.type
_entity_poly.pdbx_seq_one_letter_code
_entity_poly.pdbx_strand_id
1 'polypeptide(L)'
;VRFQPHPGVIIRLYDFHFGMFGLSILHFALFGVQQRMTWLNAGGANMQNFSAAVTAPRPPVPSSMGDLVDAARMLCRYGQEFFAQPVRDVLEALLDFAQQLDGWRTWTTPDLSHLVFWVNSVLEQFRSLVHSSNGDNLMHALSRRSTQDSQRHSSRERPPMTTTQRDRGNQRQSRIPPAIFDLIPTHNGLPVCLRYLSAMGCPSGSSNRCVYGARAHAAPDTLDVRVKGHILQRMGGLSERFAHL
;
A
#
# COMPACT_ATOMS: atom_id res chain seq x y z
N VAL A 1 9.50 -5.17 20.17
CA VAL A 1 8.28 -5.84 19.69
C VAL A 1 8.40 -7.36 19.86
N ARG A 2 7.37 -8.06 20.39
CA ARG A 2 7.35 -9.51 20.68
C ARG A 2 6.13 -10.20 20.03
N PHE A 3 5.99 -10.09 18.71
CA PHE A 3 5.16 -11.00 17.92
C PHE A 3 6.08 -11.87 17.03
N GLN A 4 5.57 -12.94 16.43
CA GLN A 4 6.38 -13.84 15.62
C GLN A 4 6.97 -13.10 14.39
N PRO A 5 8.30 -12.99 14.27
CA PRO A 5 8.91 -12.29 13.14
C PRO A 5 8.74 -13.12 11.86
N HIS A 6 7.96 -12.61 10.91
CA HIS A 6 7.72 -13.28 9.64
C HIS A 6 7.64 -12.28 8.48
N PRO A 7 8.39 -12.47 7.38
CA PRO A 7 8.42 -11.52 6.26
C PRO A 7 7.04 -11.28 5.66
N GLY A 8 6.26 -12.35 5.47
CA GLY A 8 4.89 -12.28 4.96
C GLY A 8 3.94 -11.45 5.84
N VAL A 9 4.16 -11.38 7.15
CA VAL A 9 3.37 -10.52 8.06
C VAL A 9 3.83 -9.08 7.93
N ILE A 10 5.14 -8.84 7.94
CA ILE A 10 5.73 -7.50 7.93
C ILE A 10 5.46 -6.78 6.60
N ILE A 11 5.59 -7.46 5.46
CA ILE A 11 5.30 -6.86 4.15
C ILE A 11 3.83 -6.46 4.03
N ARG A 12 2.92 -7.29 4.55
CA ARG A 12 1.48 -6.99 4.60
C ARG A 12 1.17 -5.87 5.59
N LEU A 13 1.88 -5.80 6.71
CA LEU A 13 1.73 -4.73 7.69
C LEU A 13 2.21 -3.38 7.14
N TYR A 14 3.31 -3.38 6.36
CA TYR A 14 3.80 -2.19 5.68
C TYR A 14 2.70 -1.59 4.79
N ASP A 15 2.04 -2.44 4.01
CA ASP A 15 0.88 -2.07 3.19
C ASP A 15 -0.45 -2.09 3.98
N PHE A 16 -0.47 -2.22 5.30
CA PHE A 16 -1.71 -2.20 6.10
C PHE A 16 -2.82 -3.15 5.59
N HIS A 17 -2.44 -4.32 5.06
CA HIS A 17 -3.30 -5.29 4.37
C HIS A 17 -4.19 -6.13 5.30
N PHE A 18 -4.90 -5.50 6.24
CA PHE A 18 -5.84 -6.18 7.15
C PHE A 18 -7.05 -6.78 6.43
N GLY A 19 -7.67 -7.77 7.06
CA GLY A 19 -8.91 -8.40 6.60
C GLY A 19 -8.70 -9.24 5.34
N MET A 20 -9.44 -8.93 4.28
CA MET A 20 -9.41 -9.71 3.03
C MET A 20 -8.04 -9.69 2.34
N PHE A 21 -7.17 -8.75 2.68
CA PHE A 21 -5.81 -8.65 2.14
C PHE A 21 -4.79 -9.53 2.87
N GLY A 22 -5.23 -10.34 3.85
CA GLY A 22 -4.45 -11.46 4.40
C GLY A 22 -3.63 -11.14 5.65
N LEU A 23 -3.82 -9.97 6.26
CA LEU A 23 -3.34 -9.65 7.60
C LEU A 23 -4.51 -9.67 8.59
N SER A 24 -4.23 -10.09 9.81
CA SER A 24 -5.17 -10.13 10.92
C SER A 24 -4.48 -9.60 12.17
N ILE A 25 -5.22 -8.94 13.05
CA ILE A 25 -4.71 -8.47 14.35
C ILE A 25 -3.99 -9.58 15.12
N LEU A 26 -4.46 -10.83 15.02
CA LEU A 26 -3.86 -11.96 15.73
C LEU A 26 -2.49 -12.39 15.21
N HIS A 27 -2.01 -11.90 14.05
CA HIS A 27 -0.60 -12.08 13.69
C HIS A 27 0.34 -11.34 14.65
N PHE A 28 -0.19 -10.40 15.43
CA PHE A 28 0.53 -9.64 16.44
C PHE A 28 0.38 -10.23 17.85
N ALA A 29 -0.25 -11.40 17.98
CA ALA A 29 -0.37 -12.11 19.25
C ALA A 29 0.99 -12.26 19.94
N LEU A 30 0.97 -12.25 21.27
CA LEU A 30 2.17 -12.28 22.09
C LEU A 30 3.00 -13.52 21.77
N PHE A 31 4.25 -13.29 21.38
CA PHE A 31 5.21 -14.32 21.03
C PHE A 31 6.23 -14.46 22.16
N GLY A 32 5.99 -15.44 23.02
CA GLY A 32 6.78 -15.69 24.23
C GLY A 32 8.17 -16.25 23.95
N VAL A 33 9.02 -16.25 24.98
CA VAL A 33 10.41 -16.76 24.87
C VAL A 33 10.45 -18.23 24.46
N GLN A 34 9.59 -19.07 25.05
CA GLN A 34 9.53 -20.49 24.73
C GLN A 34 9.06 -20.74 23.29
N GLN A 35 7.97 -20.06 22.86
CA GLN A 35 7.51 -20.13 21.46
C GLN A 35 8.59 -19.68 20.48
N ARG A 36 9.35 -18.63 20.81
CA ARG A 36 10.49 -18.17 20.01
C ARG A 36 11.60 -19.20 19.93
N MET A 37 11.94 -19.86 21.04
CA MET A 37 12.95 -20.93 21.07
C MET A 37 12.53 -22.10 20.18
N THR A 38 11.30 -22.60 20.34
CA THR A 38 10.75 -23.69 19.51
C THR A 38 10.73 -23.31 18.03
N TRP A 39 10.31 -22.09 17.70
CA TRP A 39 10.27 -21.60 16.32
C TRP A 39 11.66 -21.50 15.69
N LEU A 40 12.66 -21.00 16.43
CA LEU A 40 14.04 -20.95 15.95
C LEU A 40 14.62 -22.36 15.74
N ASN A 41 14.35 -23.29 16.66
CA ASN A 41 14.80 -24.69 16.54
C ASN A 41 14.14 -25.41 15.35
N ALA A 42 12.94 -24.97 14.95
CA ALA A 42 12.23 -25.46 13.76
C ALA A 42 12.69 -24.79 12.44
N GLY A 43 13.75 -23.98 12.46
CA GLY A 43 14.31 -23.32 11.27
C GLY A 43 13.82 -21.89 11.03
N GLY A 44 12.88 -21.39 11.84
CA GLY A 44 12.43 -19.99 11.81
C GLY A 44 11.82 -19.55 10.47
N ALA A 45 12.10 -18.31 10.08
CA ALA A 45 11.75 -17.77 8.78
C ALA A 45 12.92 -16.98 8.20
N ASN A 46 13.06 -17.00 6.87
CA ASN A 46 14.08 -16.22 6.17
C ASN A 46 13.70 -14.73 6.18
N MET A 47 14.22 -13.99 7.16
CA MET A 47 14.01 -12.55 7.34
C MET A 47 14.73 -11.67 6.30
N GLN A 48 15.25 -12.24 5.21
CA GLN A 48 15.77 -11.52 4.05
C GLN A 48 14.83 -11.60 2.83
N ASN A 49 13.83 -12.48 2.85
CA ASN A 49 12.89 -12.66 1.75
C ASN A 49 11.55 -11.97 2.03
N PHE A 50 11.41 -10.70 1.63
CA PHE A 50 10.17 -9.92 1.75
C PHE A 50 9.34 -9.89 0.45
N SER A 51 9.46 -10.92 -0.41
CA SER A 51 8.65 -11.02 -1.62
C SER A 51 7.16 -11.11 -1.28
N ALA A 52 6.31 -10.50 -2.12
CA ALA A 52 4.85 -10.63 -2.03
C ALA A 52 4.36 -12.09 -2.14
N ALA A 53 5.17 -12.97 -2.75
CA ALA A 53 4.90 -14.40 -2.84
C ALA A 53 5.04 -15.14 -1.50
N VAL A 54 5.64 -14.52 -0.47
CA VAL A 54 5.77 -15.14 0.85
C VAL A 54 4.42 -15.13 1.56
N THR A 55 3.83 -16.31 1.68
CA THR A 55 2.58 -16.55 2.42
C THR A 55 2.78 -16.22 3.90
N ALA A 56 1.89 -15.42 4.48
CA ALA A 56 1.88 -15.20 5.92
C ALA A 56 1.46 -16.49 6.65
N PRO A 57 2.02 -16.79 7.83
CA PRO A 57 1.55 -17.91 8.65
C PRO A 57 0.09 -17.68 9.03
N ARG A 58 -0.64 -18.77 9.26
CA ARG A 58 -2.01 -18.66 9.77
C ARG A 58 -1.97 -17.98 11.16
N PRO A 59 -2.82 -16.97 11.42
CA PRO A 59 -2.89 -16.39 12.75
C PRO A 59 -3.40 -17.42 13.77
N PRO A 60 -3.01 -17.31 15.04
CA PRO A 60 -3.56 -18.14 16.11
C PRO A 60 -5.07 -17.91 16.26
N VAL A 61 -5.76 -18.90 16.82
CA VAL A 61 -7.18 -18.78 17.22
C VAL A 61 -7.22 -18.10 18.59
N PRO A 62 -8.06 -17.07 18.80
CA PRO A 62 -8.14 -16.41 20.10
C PRO A 62 -8.81 -17.33 21.12
N SER A 63 -8.20 -17.43 22.31
CA SER A 63 -8.73 -18.20 23.44
C SER A 63 -9.37 -17.29 24.49
N SER A 64 -8.96 -16.01 24.51
CA SER A 64 -9.45 -15.02 25.47
C SER A 64 -9.46 -13.61 24.86
N MET A 65 -10.16 -12.68 25.52
CA MET A 65 -10.03 -11.25 25.21
C MET A 65 -8.58 -10.75 25.42
N GLY A 66 -7.87 -11.33 26.40
CA GLY A 66 -6.47 -11.02 26.68
C GLY A 66 -5.56 -11.21 25.44
N ASP A 67 -5.85 -12.21 24.60
CA ASP A 67 -5.09 -12.43 23.36
C ASP A 67 -5.25 -11.28 22.37
N LEU A 68 -6.46 -10.71 22.26
CA LEU A 68 -6.72 -9.54 21.41
C LEU A 68 -6.08 -8.29 21.99
N VAL A 69 -6.20 -8.07 23.29
CA VAL A 69 -5.58 -6.93 23.99
C VAL A 69 -4.06 -6.96 23.82
N ASP A 70 -3.43 -8.12 24.01
CA ASP A 70 -1.99 -8.28 23.83
C ASP A 70 -1.56 -8.09 22.37
N ALA A 71 -2.35 -8.60 21.41
CA ALA A 71 -2.10 -8.38 20.00
C ALA A 71 -2.20 -6.90 19.60
N ALA A 72 -3.25 -6.21 20.04
CA ALA A 72 -3.44 -4.77 19.82
C ALA A 72 -2.31 -3.96 20.46
N ARG A 73 -1.92 -4.31 21.70
CA ARG A 73 -0.79 -3.69 22.40
C ARG A 73 0.51 -3.86 21.64
N MET A 74 0.75 -5.05 21.06
CA MET A 74 1.96 -5.30 20.30
C MET A 74 1.99 -4.54 18.98
N LEU A 75 0.85 -4.45 18.30
CA LEU A 75 0.69 -3.64 17.09
C LEU A 75 0.89 -2.14 17.39
N CYS A 76 0.35 -1.62 18.50
CA CYS A 76 0.59 -0.24 18.95
C CYS A 76 2.08 0.03 19.17
N ARG A 77 2.78 -0.87 19.89
CA ARG A 77 4.24 -0.75 20.12
C ARG A 77 5.03 -0.71 18.80
N TYR A 78 4.65 -1.53 17.82
CA TYR A 78 5.24 -1.46 16.49
C TYR A 78 4.91 -0.13 15.80
N GLY A 79 3.65 0.30 15.84
CA GLY A 79 3.19 1.55 15.23
C GLY A 79 3.86 2.80 15.80
N GLN A 80 4.21 2.81 17.08
CA GLN A 80 4.98 3.89 17.71
C GLN A 80 6.37 4.09 17.08
N GLU A 81 7.00 3.02 16.59
CA GLU A 81 8.29 3.09 15.93
C GLU A 81 8.16 3.39 14.44
N PHE A 82 7.20 2.75 13.77
CA PHE A 82 7.18 2.70 12.31
C PHE A 82 6.04 3.48 11.66
N PHE A 83 4.94 3.75 12.35
CA PHE A 83 3.79 4.40 11.74
C PHE A 83 3.71 5.90 11.96
N ALA A 84 2.97 6.64 11.12
CA ALA A 84 2.68 8.05 11.37
C ALA A 84 1.53 8.26 12.35
N GLN A 85 1.36 9.50 12.80
CA GLN A 85 0.43 9.85 13.88
C GLN A 85 -1.01 9.39 13.65
N PRO A 86 -1.65 9.61 12.48
CA PRO A 86 -3.05 9.22 12.30
C PRO A 86 -3.29 7.71 12.44
N VAL A 87 -2.31 6.88 12.07
CA VAL A 87 -2.40 5.43 12.24
C VAL A 87 -2.27 5.06 13.71
N ARG A 88 -1.36 5.72 14.44
CA ARG A 88 -1.16 5.48 15.87
C ARG A 88 -2.43 5.79 16.65
N ASP A 89 -3.07 6.92 16.36
CA ASP A 89 -4.30 7.35 17.03
C ASP A 89 -5.41 6.29 16.85
N VAL A 90 -5.53 5.72 15.65
CA VAL A 90 -6.49 4.63 15.37
C VAL A 90 -6.13 3.35 16.11
N LEU A 91 -4.85 2.98 16.13
CA LEU A 91 -4.40 1.77 16.83
C LEU A 91 -4.56 1.89 18.36
N GLU A 92 -4.29 3.07 18.92
CA GLU A 92 -4.47 3.37 20.34
C GLU A 92 -5.95 3.35 20.72
N ALA A 93 -6.83 3.99 19.93
CA ALA A 93 -8.27 3.91 20.15
C ALA A 93 -8.80 2.46 20.07
N LEU A 94 -8.24 1.64 19.18
CA LEU A 94 -8.58 0.22 19.09
C LEU A 94 -8.11 -0.58 20.31
N LEU A 95 -6.92 -0.28 20.83
CA LEU A 95 -6.42 -0.89 22.07
C LEU A 95 -7.29 -0.51 23.26
N ASP A 96 -7.63 0.77 23.41
CA ASP A 96 -8.50 1.25 24.50
C ASP A 96 -9.88 0.58 24.43
N PHE A 97 -10.45 0.44 23.23
CA PHE A 97 -11.70 -0.27 23.04
C PHE A 97 -11.60 -1.75 23.45
N ALA A 98 -10.55 -2.45 23.03
CA ALA A 98 -10.35 -3.85 23.41
C ALA A 98 -10.19 -4.01 24.94
N GLN A 99 -9.51 -3.06 25.60
CA GLN A 99 -9.36 -3.05 27.05
C GLN A 99 -10.68 -2.78 27.79
N GLN A 100 -11.56 -1.94 27.23
CA GLN A 100 -12.89 -1.71 27.81
C GLN A 100 -13.82 -2.92 27.68
N LEU A 101 -13.65 -3.73 26.63
CA LEU A 101 -14.39 -4.97 26.46
C LEU A 101 -13.89 -6.10 27.37
N ASP A 102 -12.65 -5.98 27.88
CA ASP A 102 -12.08 -6.93 28.82
C ASP A 102 -12.81 -6.83 30.17
N GLY A 103 -13.37 -7.96 30.62
CA GLY A 103 -14.21 -8.00 31.83
C GLY A 103 -15.69 -7.58 31.64
N TRP A 104 -16.12 -7.18 30.44
CA TRP A 104 -17.53 -6.78 30.21
C TRP A 104 -18.50 -7.97 30.22
N ARG A 105 -18.07 -9.14 29.73
CA ARG A 105 -18.84 -10.39 29.71
C ARG A 105 -17.92 -11.60 29.60
N THR A 106 -18.47 -12.79 29.79
CA THR A 106 -17.82 -14.03 29.37
C THR A 106 -17.77 -14.09 27.84
N TRP A 107 -16.58 -14.18 27.28
CA TRP A 107 -16.35 -14.25 25.84
C TRP A 107 -16.24 -15.70 25.39
N THR A 108 -17.06 -16.12 24.43
CA THR A 108 -16.95 -17.44 23.81
C THR A 108 -16.03 -17.39 22.58
N THR A 109 -15.50 -18.53 22.15
CA THR A 109 -14.65 -18.60 20.94
C THR A 109 -15.34 -18.03 19.68
N PRO A 110 -16.64 -18.26 19.43
CA PRO A 110 -17.37 -17.58 18.37
C PRO A 110 -17.37 -16.06 18.54
N ASP A 111 -17.65 -15.53 19.73
CA ASP A 111 -17.66 -14.08 19.96
C ASP A 111 -16.31 -13.44 19.65
N LEU A 112 -15.23 -14.08 20.11
CA LEU A 112 -13.86 -13.64 19.85
C LEU A 112 -13.55 -13.66 18.35
N SER A 113 -14.04 -14.66 17.62
CA SER A 113 -13.85 -14.74 16.16
C SER A 113 -14.58 -13.62 15.43
N HIS A 114 -15.81 -13.28 15.85
CA HIS A 114 -16.54 -12.14 15.30
C HIS A 114 -15.86 -10.81 15.63
N LEU A 115 -15.31 -10.67 16.83
CA LEU A 115 -14.59 -9.46 17.23
C LEU A 115 -13.29 -9.29 16.44
N VAL A 116 -12.51 -10.36 16.24
CA VAL A 116 -11.33 -10.35 15.38
C VAL A 116 -11.69 -9.97 13.95
N PHE A 117 -12.78 -10.53 13.42
CA PHE A 117 -13.29 -10.17 12.10
C PHE A 117 -13.61 -8.67 12.04
N TRP A 118 -14.38 -8.16 13.01
CA TRP A 118 -14.74 -6.74 13.09
C TRP A 118 -13.51 -5.83 13.18
N VAL A 119 -12.53 -6.14 14.05
CA VAL A 119 -11.27 -5.40 14.16
C VAL A 119 -10.56 -5.33 12.81
N ASN A 120 -10.43 -6.47 12.13
CA ASN A 120 -9.78 -6.52 10.83
C ASN A 120 -10.54 -5.70 9.78
N SER A 121 -11.87 -5.75 9.78
CA SER A 121 -12.71 -4.94 8.89
C SER A 121 -12.57 -3.44 9.16
N VAL A 122 -12.48 -3.01 10.42
CA VAL A 122 -12.26 -1.60 10.77
C VAL A 122 -10.91 -1.11 10.23
N LEU A 123 -9.84 -1.89 10.41
CA LEU A 123 -8.51 -1.54 9.91
C LEU A 123 -8.44 -1.55 8.37
N GLU A 124 -9.16 -2.46 7.73
CA GLU A 124 -9.31 -2.52 6.27
C GLU A 124 -10.10 -1.30 5.72
N GLN A 125 -11.18 -0.90 6.40
CA GLN A 125 -11.95 0.29 6.06
C GLN A 125 -11.12 1.55 6.25
N PHE A 126 -10.34 1.64 7.34
CA PHE A 126 -9.40 2.74 7.55
C PHE A 126 -8.44 2.87 6.37
N ARG A 127 -7.80 1.76 5.95
CA ARG A 127 -6.97 1.75 4.74
C ARG A 127 -7.75 2.30 3.55
N SER A 128 -8.95 1.80 3.29
CA SER A 128 -9.76 2.18 2.13
C SER A 128 -10.15 3.67 2.12
N LEU A 129 -10.51 4.23 3.27
CA LEU A 129 -10.84 5.64 3.44
C LEU A 129 -9.62 6.52 3.17
N VAL A 130 -8.47 6.13 3.70
CA VAL A 130 -7.25 6.89 3.52
C VAL A 130 -6.74 6.81 2.06
N HIS A 131 -7.00 5.69 1.35
CA HIS A 131 -6.77 5.59 -0.10
C HIS A 131 -7.75 6.46 -0.91
N SER A 132 -8.96 6.67 -0.40
CA SER A 132 -10.01 7.44 -1.06
C SER A 132 -9.83 8.96 -0.87
N SER A 133 -9.29 9.39 0.27
CA SER A 133 -9.11 10.81 0.61
C SER A 133 -7.90 11.45 -0.05
N ASN A 134 -6.81 10.70 -0.27
CA ASN A 134 -5.57 11.21 -0.85
C ASN A 134 -5.06 10.31 -1.98
N GLY A 135 -5.12 10.82 -3.22
CA GLY A 135 -4.47 10.18 -4.36
C GLY A 135 -2.95 10.03 -4.16
N ASP A 136 -2.52 8.77 -4.01
CA ASP A 136 -1.21 8.19 -4.35
C ASP A 136 0.02 8.34 -3.44
N ASN A 137 0.03 9.10 -2.34
CA ASN A 137 1.25 9.24 -1.51
C ASN A 137 1.10 8.79 -0.05
N LEU A 138 0.48 7.63 0.18
CA LEU A 138 0.15 7.19 1.53
C LEU A 138 1.17 6.24 2.19
N MET A 139 1.95 5.48 1.43
CA MET A 139 2.95 4.59 2.05
C MET A 139 4.00 5.36 2.85
N HIS A 140 4.33 6.59 2.43
CA HIS A 140 5.13 7.54 3.19
C HIS A 140 4.36 8.23 4.34
N ALA A 141 3.03 8.36 4.21
CA ALA A 141 2.19 8.92 5.26
C ALA A 141 1.82 7.89 6.33
N LEU A 142 1.86 6.58 6.04
CA LEU A 142 1.70 5.51 7.02
C LEU A 142 3.04 5.13 7.63
N SER A 143 4.16 5.15 6.88
CA SER A 143 5.48 4.71 7.36
C SER A 143 6.45 5.87 7.61
N ARG A 144 6.99 5.97 8.83
CA ARG A 144 7.93 7.03 9.25
C ARG A 144 9.32 6.92 8.60
N ARG A 145 9.76 5.73 8.16
CA ARG A 145 11.17 5.48 7.81
C ARG A 145 11.47 5.64 6.31
N SER A 146 11.26 6.84 5.75
CA SER A 146 11.88 7.17 4.45
C SER A 146 12.32 8.63 4.28
N THR A 147 12.07 9.55 5.22
CA THR A 147 12.39 10.97 4.98
C THR A 147 13.20 11.67 6.08
N GLN A 148 13.46 11.07 7.24
CA GLN A 148 14.16 11.76 8.34
C GLN A 148 15.61 11.34 8.62
N ASP A 149 16.07 10.16 8.17
CA ASP A 149 17.44 9.69 8.49
C ASP A 149 18.51 10.16 7.49
N SER A 150 18.13 10.53 6.27
CA SER A 150 19.09 10.98 5.25
C SER A 150 19.59 12.42 5.45
N GLN A 151 19.02 13.19 6.37
CA GLN A 151 19.41 14.60 6.60
C GLN A 151 20.39 14.80 7.76
N ARG A 152 20.74 13.77 8.54
CA ARG A 152 21.65 13.93 9.71
C ARG A 152 23.08 13.45 9.49
N HIS A 153 23.41 12.86 8.34
CA HIS A 153 24.76 12.44 7.99
C HIS A 153 25.19 12.97 6.62
N SER A 154 25.21 14.29 6.43
CA SER A 154 26.06 14.88 5.38
C SER A 154 26.40 16.32 5.73
N SER A 155 27.36 16.48 6.63
CA SER A 155 28.13 17.71 6.79
C SER A 155 29.60 17.33 6.62
N ARG A 156 30.01 17.16 5.37
CA ARG A 156 31.42 17.31 4.97
C ARG A 156 31.51 17.51 3.46
N GLU A 157 31.97 18.71 3.13
CA GLU A 157 32.19 19.24 1.80
C GLU A 157 33.13 18.36 0.96
N ARG A 158 32.83 18.22 -0.34
CA ARG A 158 33.80 18.19 -1.46
C ARG A 158 33.10 18.20 -2.86
N PRO A 159 33.80 18.53 -3.97
CA PRO A 159 33.44 19.57 -4.95
C PRO A 159 32.67 19.02 -6.19
N PRO A 160 32.25 19.90 -7.13
CA PRO A 160 31.23 19.56 -8.11
C PRO A 160 31.81 18.75 -9.28
N MET A 161 31.17 17.63 -9.60
CA MET A 161 31.24 17.04 -10.93
C MET A 161 29.85 17.08 -11.55
N THR A 162 29.77 17.82 -12.65
CA THR A 162 28.66 17.91 -13.60
C THR A 162 28.29 16.53 -14.12
N THR A 163 27.13 16.03 -13.71
CA THR A 163 26.37 15.04 -14.46
C THR A 163 24.90 15.42 -14.38
N THR A 164 24.39 15.90 -15.51
CA THR A 164 23.00 16.22 -15.75
C THR A 164 22.14 14.96 -15.58
N GLN A 165 21.64 14.71 -14.37
CA GLN A 165 20.57 13.74 -14.15
C GLN A 165 19.23 14.44 -14.26
N ARG A 166 18.48 14.06 -15.30
CA ARG A 166 17.12 14.51 -15.59
C ARG A 166 16.22 14.19 -14.41
N ASP A 167 15.83 15.25 -13.73
CA ASP A 167 14.69 15.31 -12.84
C ASP A 167 13.42 14.87 -13.63
N ARG A 168 12.90 13.68 -13.32
CA ARG A 168 11.59 13.23 -13.78
C ARG A 168 10.74 12.94 -12.55
N GLY A 169 10.41 14.01 -11.84
CA GLY A 169 9.27 14.06 -10.94
C GLY A 169 8.03 13.53 -11.66
N ASN A 170 7.44 12.49 -11.06
CA ASN A 170 6.19 11.88 -11.50
C ASN A 170 5.06 12.89 -11.26
N GLN A 171 4.85 13.80 -12.22
CA GLN A 171 3.71 14.71 -12.21
C GLN A 171 2.44 13.86 -12.16
N ARG A 172 1.72 14.05 -11.05
CA ARG A 172 0.36 13.58 -10.76
C ARG A 172 -0.43 13.43 -12.05
N GLN A 173 -0.72 12.20 -12.46
CA GLN A 173 -1.57 11.94 -13.61
C GLN A 173 -2.94 12.59 -13.34
N SER A 174 -3.27 13.62 -14.11
CA SER A 174 -4.60 14.21 -14.11
C SER A 174 -5.63 13.11 -14.41
N ARG A 175 -6.49 12.78 -13.43
CA ARG A 175 -7.59 11.83 -13.66
C ARG A 175 -8.40 12.29 -14.87
N ILE A 176 -8.53 11.43 -15.88
CA ILE A 176 -9.32 11.70 -17.08
C ILE A 176 -10.79 11.79 -16.65
N PRO A 177 -11.50 12.91 -16.91
CA PRO A 177 -12.93 13.02 -16.60
C PRO A 177 -13.75 11.90 -17.28
N PRO A 178 -14.81 11.37 -16.65
CA PRO A 178 -15.64 10.29 -17.23
C PRO A 178 -16.15 10.60 -18.65
N ALA A 179 -16.63 11.83 -18.87
CA ALA A 179 -17.13 12.28 -20.17
C ALA A 179 -16.06 12.34 -21.29
N ILE A 180 -14.77 12.31 -20.94
CA ILE A 180 -13.65 12.20 -21.89
C ILE A 180 -13.24 10.74 -22.02
N PHE A 181 -13.33 9.95 -20.94
CA PHE A 181 -13.03 8.53 -20.94
C PHE A 181 -13.92 7.74 -21.91
N ASP A 182 -15.22 8.05 -21.95
CA ASP A 182 -16.19 7.37 -22.81
C ASP A 182 -15.96 7.63 -24.32
N LEU A 183 -15.20 8.68 -24.65
CA LEU A 183 -14.85 9.05 -26.01
C LEU A 183 -13.51 8.47 -26.48
N ILE A 184 -12.81 7.72 -25.61
CA ILE A 184 -11.52 7.13 -25.95
C ILE A 184 -11.74 5.93 -26.88
N PRO A 185 -11.11 5.91 -28.08
CA PRO A 185 -11.20 4.77 -28.98
C PRO A 185 -10.71 3.47 -28.32
N THR A 186 -11.33 2.35 -28.70
CA THR A 186 -10.93 1.03 -28.21
C THR A 186 -10.20 0.24 -29.29
N HIS A 187 -9.14 -0.46 -28.91
CA HIS A 187 -8.40 -1.40 -29.75
C HIS A 187 -8.37 -2.78 -29.07
N ASN A 188 -8.85 -3.81 -29.75
CA ASN A 188 -9.02 -5.16 -29.19
C ASN A 188 -9.80 -5.18 -27.86
N GLY A 189 -10.87 -4.39 -27.78
CA GLY A 189 -11.72 -4.28 -26.58
C GLY A 189 -11.11 -3.49 -25.42
N LEU A 190 -9.92 -2.90 -25.60
CA LEU A 190 -9.25 -2.09 -24.57
C LEU A 190 -9.19 -0.62 -25.00
N PRO A 191 -9.48 0.35 -24.10
CA PRO A 191 -9.33 1.77 -24.42
C PRO A 191 -7.86 2.10 -24.71
N VAL A 192 -7.63 2.94 -25.71
CA VAL A 192 -6.28 3.39 -26.09
C VAL A 192 -5.64 4.20 -24.95
N CYS A 193 -4.33 4.00 -24.78
CA CYS A 193 -3.53 4.71 -23.79
C CYS A 193 -3.23 6.14 -24.27
N LEU A 194 -3.84 7.16 -23.63
CA LEU A 194 -3.59 8.56 -24.02
C LEU A 194 -2.13 8.99 -23.77
N ARG A 195 -1.46 8.43 -22.75
CA ARG A 195 -0.03 8.68 -22.53
C ARG A 195 0.85 8.15 -23.65
N TYR A 196 0.46 7.04 -24.28
CA TYR A 196 1.17 6.50 -25.44
C TYR A 196 1.04 7.44 -26.64
N LEU A 197 -0.14 8.05 -26.85
CA LEU A 197 -0.37 9.03 -27.92
C LEU A 197 0.29 10.39 -27.65
N SER A 198 0.53 10.73 -26.39
CA SER A 198 1.05 12.04 -25.97
C SER A 198 2.57 12.16 -26.03
N ALA A 199 3.07 13.40 -26.10
CA ALA A 199 4.50 13.72 -25.97
C ALA A 199 5.09 13.30 -24.61
N MET A 200 4.26 13.19 -23.57
CA MET A 200 4.66 12.69 -22.25
C MET A 200 5.14 11.23 -22.28
N GLY A 201 4.64 10.44 -23.23
CA GLY A 201 4.97 9.03 -23.37
C GLY A 201 4.40 8.13 -22.27
N CYS A 202 4.22 6.87 -22.61
CA CYS A 202 3.92 5.81 -21.65
C CYS A 202 5.23 5.18 -21.15
N PRO A 203 5.45 5.04 -19.83
CA PRO A 203 6.66 4.42 -19.28
C PRO A 203 6.66 2.88 -19.39
N SER A 204 5.64 2.28 -20.00
CA SER A 204 5.61 0.84 -20.24
C SER A 204 6.73 0.44 -21.20
N GLY A 205 7.50 -0.59 -20.82
CA GLY A 205 8.48 -1.22 -21.69
C GLY A 205 7.86 -2.12 -22.78
N SER A 206 6.53 -2.29 -22.79
CA SER A 206 5.85 -3.10 -23.81
C SER A 206 5.28 -2.24 -24.94
N SER A 207 5.44 -2.71 -26.18
CA SER A 207 4.97 -1.99 -27.37
C SER A 207 3.46 -1.92 -27.47
N ASN A 208 2.73 -2.90 -26.92
CA ASN A 208 1.30 -3.09 -27.17
C ASN A 208 0.39 -2.83 -25.94
N ARG A 209 0.95 -2.65 -24.74
CA ARG A 209 0.13 -2.50 -23.51
C ARG A 209 0.66 -1.44 -22.54
N CYS A 210 -0.27 -0.74 -21.89
CA CYS A 210 0.06 0.14 -20.78
C CYS A 210 0.42 -0.68 -19.52
N VAL A 211 1.37 -0.17 -18.73
CA VAL A 211 1.71 -0.71 -17.40
C VAL A 211 0.68 -0.31 -16.35
N TYR A 212 -0.03 0.80 -16.56
CA TYR A 212 -1.08 1.30 -15.68
C TYR A 212 -2.45 1.03 -16.32
N GLY A 213 -3.02 -0.14 -16.01
CA GLY A 213 -4.37 -0.55 -16.40
C GLY A 213 -4.47 -1.28 -17.75
N ALA A 214 -5.65 -1.85 -18.03
CA ALA A 214 -5.98 -2.57 -19.25
C ALA A 214 -6.16 -1.61 -20.45
N ARG A 215 -5.09 -0.91 -20.86
CA ARG A 215 -5.09 0.02 -22.00
C ARG A 215 -4.18 -0.46 -23.11
N ALA A 216 -4.61 -0.24 -24.35
CA ALA A 216 -3.86 -0.63 -25.55
C ALA A 216 -2.87 0.47 -25.98
N HIS A 217 -1.69 0.07 -26.44
CA HIS A 217 -0.79 0.92 -27.21
C HIS A 217 -1.06 0.68 -28.70
N ALA A 218 -2.01 1.42 -29.24
CA ALA A 218 -2.35 1.41 -30.65
C ALA A 218 -2.72 2.83 -31.05
N ALA A 219 -2.33 3.23 -32.26
CA ALA A 219 -2.82 4.46 -32.85
C ALA A 219 -4.23 4.21 -33.39
N PRO A 220 -5.25 4.97 -32.96
CA PRO A 220 -6.57 4.91 -33.57
C PRO A 220 -6.56 5.64 -34.91
N ASP A 221 -7.47 5.30 -35.82
CA ASP A 221 -7.60 6.00 -37.11
C ASP A 221 -8.18 7.41 -36.95
N THR A 222 -8.98 7.62 -35.90
CA THR A 222 -9.59 8.91 -35.56
C THR A 222 -9.56 9.14 -34.05
N LEU A 223 -9.40 10.40 -33.64
CA LEU A 223 -9.39 10.80 -32.24
C LEU A 223 -10.38 11.94 -32.02
N ASP A 224 -11.32 11.75 -31.10
CA ASP A 224 -12.32 12.77 -30.77
C ASP A 224 -11.66 14.08 -30.33
N VAL A 225 -12.19 15.21 -30.80
CA VAL A 225 -11.63 16.56 -30.57
C VAL A 225 -11.51 16.87 -29.07
N ARG A 226 -12.42 16.36 -28.22
CA ARG A 226 -12.39 16.56 -26.77
C ARG A 226 -11.28 15.74 -26.11
N VAL A 227 -11.01 14.53 -26.62
CA VAL A 227 -9.89 13.70 -26.18
C VAL A 227 -8.56 14.30 -26.62
N LYS A 228 -8.48 14.77 -27.87
CA LYS A 228 -7.31 15.52 -28.39
C LYS A 228 -7.04 16.77 -27.56
N GLY A 229 -8.07 17.57 -27.28
CA GLY A 229 -7.97 18.76 -26.43
C GLY A 229 -7.44 18.44 -25.03
N HIS A 230 -7.86 17.31 -24.45
CA HIS A 230 -7.35 16.84 -23.15
C HIS A 230 -5.86 16.51 -23.20
N ILE A 231 -5.40 15.80 -24.24
CA ILE A 231 -3.98 15.47 -24.43
C ILE A 231 -3.13 16.74 -24.59
N LEU A 232 -3.61 17.70 -25.39
CA LEU A 232 -2.92 18.97 -25.59
C LEU A 232 -2.79 19.75 -24.27
N GLN A 233 -3.88 19.88 -23.52
CA GLN A 233 -3.93 20.71 -22.31
C GLN A 233 -3.22 20.08 -21.11
N ARG A 234 -3.25 18.75 -20.97
CA ARG A 234 -2.80 18.06 -19.75
C ARG A 234 -1.61 17.13 -19.95
N MET A 235 -1.27 16.75 -21.18
CA MET A 235 -0.26 15.72 -21.46
C MET A 235 0.86 16.20 -22.40
N GLY A 236 1.01 17.51 -22.56
CA GLY A 236 2.12 18.11 -23.31
C GLY A 236 1.99 17.99 -24.83
N GLY A 237 0.80 17.70 -25.35
CA GLY A 237 0.56 17.55 -26.78
C GLY A 237 0.61 16.11 -27.27
N LEU A 238 0.23 15.90 -28.54
CA LEU A 238 0.45 14.62 -29.23
C LEU A 238 1.94 14.43 -29.50
N SER A 239 2.43 13.20 -29.41
CA SER A 239 3.80 12.91 -29.83
C SER A 239 3.92 13.08 -31.35
N GLU A 240 5.12 13.39 -31.85
CA GLU A 240 5.36 13.58 -33.29
C GLU A 240 4.90 12.40 -34.15
N ARG A 241 4.99 11.18 -33.61
CA ARG A 241 4.52 9.94 -34.28
C ARG A 241 3.02 9.94 -34.58
N PHE A 242 2.25 10.74 -33.85
CA PHE A 242 0.80 10.82 -33.92
C PHE A 242 0.31 12.23 -34.24
N ALA A 243 1.15 13.09 -34.80
CA ALA A 243 0.78 14.47 -35.14
C ALA A 243 -0.32 14.58 -36.21
N HIS A 244 -0.59 13.48 -36.94
CA HIS A 244 -1.66 13.38 -37.94
C HIS A 244 -3.04 13.14 -37.32
N LEU A 245 -3.12 12.71 -36.05
CA LEU A 245 -4.36 12.56 -35.29
C LEU A 245 -4.87 13.91 -34.79
#